data_AF-A0A2W4K798-F1
#
_entry.id   AF-A0A2W4K798-F1
#
_cell.length_a   1.000
_cell.length_b   1.000
_cell.length_c   1.000
_cell.angle_alpha   90.00
_cell.angle_beta   90.00
_cell.angle_gamma   90.00
#
_symmetry.space_group_name_H-M   'P 1'
#
loop_
_entity.id
_entity.type
_entity.pdbx_description
1 polymer ?
#
loop_
_entity_poly.entity_id
_entity_poly.type
_entity_poly.pdbx_seq_one_letter_code
_entity_poly.pdbx_strand_id
1 'polypeptide(L)' 'MDKKELIRYWVDTALRDYNTMLHLYETGDYHWSLFIGHLVIEKLIKAIYVKNVSDNPPRIHDLSRLAEKALIHTTDEQK' A
#
# COMPACT_ATOMS: atom_id res chain seq x y z
N MET A 1 10.95 12.47 12.38
CA MET A 1 9.87 11.49 12.52
C MET A 1 10.52 10.15 12.77
N ASP A 2 10.16 9.47 13.84
CA ASP A 2 10.70 8.15 14.14
C ASP A 2 10.26 7.14 13.07
N LYS A 3 11.07 6.11 12.83
CA LYS A 3 10.79 5.06 11.85
C LYS A 3 9.43 4.39 12.13
N LYS A 4 9.06 4.24 13.40
CA LYS A 4 7.75 3.71 13.81
C LYS A 4 6.60 4.66 13.46
N GLU A 5 6.82 5.97 13.56
CA GLU A 5 5.83 6.98 13.18
C GLU A 5 5.60 6.98 11.66
N LEU A 6 6.66 6.82 10.86
CA LEU A 6 6.57 6.66 9.40
C LEU A 6 5.79 5.40 9.01
N ILE A 7 6.09 4.25 9.62
CA ILE A 7 5.34 3.02 9.38
C ILE A 7 3.86 3.21 9.75
N ARG A 8 3.59 3.80 10.93
CA ARG A 8 2.23 4.06 11.40
C ARG A 8 1.48 4.98 10.45
N TYR A 9 2.12 6.05 9.97
CA TYR A 9 1.54 6.95 8.98
C TYR A 9 1.04 6.21 7.73
N TRP A 10 1.86 5.31 7.18
CA TRP A 10 1.47 4.52 6.00
C TRP A 10 0.33 3.55 6.30
N VAL A 11 0.36 2.88 7.46
CA VAL A 11 -0.71 1.96 7.87
C VAL A 11 -2.02 2.70 8.13
N ASP A 12 -2.00 3.80 8.88
CA ASP A 12 -3.20 4.58 9.21
C ASP A 12 -3.83 5.19 7.96
N THR A 13 -3.00 5.68 7.02
CA THR A 13 -3.50 6.19 5.73
C THR A 13 -4.02 5.09 4.83
N ALA A 14 -3.50 3.86 4.91
CA ALA A 14 -4.03 2.71 4.18
C ALA A 14 -5.37 2.25 4.77
N LEU A 15 -5.52 2.24 6.10
CA LEU A 15 -6.78 1.88 6.77
C LEU A 15 -7.91 2.85 6.44
N ARG A 16 -7.63 4.15 6.36
CA ARG A 16 -8.62 5.15 5.93
C ARG A 16 -9.08 4.90 4.49
N ASP A 17 -8.14 4.65 3.58
CA ASP A 17 -8.47 4.33 2.19
C ASP A 17 -9.24 3.01 2.09
N TYR A 18 -8.91 2.01 2.90
CA TYR A 18 -9.62 0.75 2.94
C TYR A 18 -11.09 0.92 3.33
N ASN A 19 -11.39 1.78 4.31
CA ASN A 19 -12.78 2.11 4.64
C ASN A 19 -13.51 2.77 3.47
N THR A 20 -12.85 3.71 2.77
CA THR A 20 -13.40 4.32 1.55
C THR A 20 -13.64 3.28 0.45
N MET A 21 -12.70 2.35 0.25
CA MET A 21 -12.85 1.23 -0.68
C MET A 21 -14.10 0.41 -0.37
N LEU A 22 -14.31 0.06 0.90
CA LEU A 22 -15.49 -0.71 1.31
C LEU A 22 -16.79 0.06 1.05
N HIS A 23 -16.84 1.36 1.34
CA HIS A 23 -18.03 2.16 1.03
C HIS A 23 -18.34 2.20 -0.46
N LEU A 24 -17.32 2.34 -1.31
CA LEU A 24 -17.48 2.32 -2.77
C LEU A 24 -17.93 0.94 -3.27
N TYR A 25 -17.45 -0.12 -2.64
CA TYR A 25 -17.91 -1.48 -2.93
C TYR A 25 -19.39 -1.65 -2.56
N GLU A 26 -19.79 -1.19 -1.38
CA GLU A 26 -21.18 -1.23 -0.89
C GLU A 26 -22.15 -0.43 -1.78
N THR A 27 -21.70 0.70 -2.35
CA THR A 27 -22.53 1.51 -3.27
C THR A 27 -22.55 1.00 -4.71
N GLY A 28 -21.75 -0.03 -5.04
CA GLY A 28 -21.67 -0.59 -6.38
C GLY A 28 -20.69 0.13 -7.32
N ASP A 29 -19.92 1.10 -6.82
CA ASP A 29 -18.88 1.82 -7.56
C ASP A 29 -17.59 0.99 -7.66
N TYR A 30 -17.69 -0.20 -8.24
CA TYR A 30 -16.62 -1.21 -8.19
C TYR A 30 -15.30 -0.76 -8.84
N HIS A 31 -15.35 0.05 -9.89
CA HIS A 31 -14.14 0.57 -10.54
C HIS A 31 -13.37 1.52 -9.60
N TRP A 32 -14.07 2.38 -8.87
CA TRP A 32 -13.47 3.23 -7.84
C TRP A 32 -13.00 2.41 -6.64
N SER A 33 -13.78 1.42 -6.20
CA SER A 33 -13.34 0.49 -5.15
C SER A 33 -12.01 -0.17 -5.54
N LEU A 34 -11.89 -0.72 -6.76
CA LEU A 34 -10.65 -1.33 -7.22
C LEU A 34 -9.47 -0.34 -7.26
N PHE A 35 -9.72 0.89 -7.72
CA PHE A 35 -8.69 1.94 -7.74
C PHE A 35 -8.19 2.27 -6.33
N ILE A 36 -9.10 2.43 -5.36
CA ILE A 36 -8.71 2.68 -3.96
C ILE A 36 -8.00 1.46 -3.36
N GLY A 37 -8.45 0.24 -3.69
CA GLY A 37 -7.77 -1.00 -3.27
C GLY A 37 -6.30 -1.06 -3.72
N HIS A 38 -6.01 -0.61 -4.94
CA HIS A 38 -4.63 -0.48 -5.42
C HIS A 38 -3.81 0.48 -4.54
N LEU A 39 -4.36 1.63 -4.16
CA LEU A 39 -3.68 2.60 -3.27
C LEU A 39 -3.45 2.04 -1.86
N VAL A 40 -4.39 1.26 -1.32
CA VAL A 40 -4.23 0.57 -0.04
C VAL A 40 -3.01 -0.36 -0.09
N ILE A 41 -2.91 -1.20 -1.12
CA ILE A 41 -1.78 -2.12 -1.29
C ILE A 41 -0.47 -1.34 -1.44
N GLU A 42 -0.46 -0.28 -2.27
CA GLU A 42 0.72 0.58 -2.46
C GLU A 42 1.23 1.15 -1.12
N LYS A 43 0.34 1.70 -0.30
CA LYS A 43 0.67 2.27 1.01
C LYS A 43 1.21 1.21 1.97
N LEU A 44 0.63 0.01 1.99
CA LEU A 44 1.11 -1.08 2.85
C LEU A 44 2.50 -1.56 2.43
N ILE A 45 2.78 -1.68 1.12
CA ILE A 45 4.11 -2.00 0.64
C ILE A 45 5.10 -0.89 1.02
N LYS A 46 4.72 0.39 0.93
CA LYS A 46 5.56 1.51 1.40
C LYS A 46 5.85 1.44 2.89
N ALA A 47 4.89 1.00 3.72
CA ALA A 47 5.13 0.76 5.15
C ALA A 47 6.20 -0.33 5.37
N ILE A 48 6.12 -1.42 4.58
CA ILE A 48 7.11 -2.51 4.60
C ILE A 48 8.48 -2.03 4.09
N TYR A 49 8.52 -1.19 3.06
CA TYR A 49 9.74 -0.58 2.57
C TYR A 49 10.42 0.25 3.66
N VAL A 50 9.65 1.10 4.38
CA VAL A 50 10.18 1.84 5.52
C VAL A 50 10.73 0.88 6.56
N LYS A 51 9.99 -0.18 6.91
CA LYS A 51 10.44 -1.18 7.88
C LYS A 51 11.78 -1.83 7.48
N ASN A 52 11.90 -2.27 6.24
CA ASN A 52 12.99 -3.16 5.79
C ASN A 52 14.20 -2.41 5.21
N VAL A 53 13.99 -1.25 4.59
CA VAL A 53 14.99 -0.63 3.69
C VAL A 53 15.37 0.78 4.13
N SER A 54 14.44 1.73 4.04
CA SER A 54 14.75 3.15 4.28
C SER A 54 13.49 3.98 4.50
N ASP A 55 13.62 5.08 5.21
CA ASP A 55 12.54 6.01 5.56
C ASP A 55 11.96 6.80 4.37
N ASN A 56 12.56 6.68 3.18
CA ASN A 56 12.11 7.37 1.96
C ASN A 56 11.66 6.37 0.87
N PRO A 57 10.40 5.90 0.92
CA PRO A 57 9.88 4.97 -0.09
C PRO A 57 9.86 5.60 -1.48
N PRO A 58 10.15 4.82 -2.54
CA PRO A 58 10.19 5.33 -3.91
C PRO A 58 8.79 5.75 -4.39
N ARG A 59 8.74 6.79 -5.24
CA ARG A 59 7.51 7.28 -5.89
C ARG A 59 7.20 6.45 -7.14
N ILE A 60 6.83 5.19 -6.93
CA ILE A 60 6.50 4.22 -7.98
C ILE A 60 5.09 3.68 -7.68
N HIS A 61 4.27 3.56 -8.73
CA HIS A 61 2.90 3.00 -8.67
C HIS A 61 2.83 1.53 -9.10
N ASP A 62 3.88 1.03 -9.72
CA ASP A 62 4.03 -0.39 -10.05
C ASP A 62 4.26 -1.20 -8.77
N LEU A 63 3.24 -1.97 -8.36
CA LEU A 63 3.23 -2.73 -7.11
C LEU A 63 4.28 -3.83 -7.10
N SER A 64 4.49 -4.54 -8.22
CA SER A 64 5.46 -5.63 -8.32
C SER A 64 6.88 -5.08 -8.12
N ARG A 65 7.23 -3.97 -8.78
CA ARG A 65 8.53 -3.30 -8.59
C ARG A 65 8.68 -2.70 -7.20
N LEU A 66 7.59 -2.20 -6.61
CA LEU A 66 7.61 -1.64 -5.26
C LEU A 66 7.83 -2.74 -4.21
N ALA A 67 7.20 -3.91 -4.39
CA ALA A 67 7.38 -5.08 -3.54
C ALA A 67 8.82 -5.61 -3.58
N GLU A 68 9.42 -5.73 -4.77
CA GLU A 68 10.83 -6.10 -4.94
C GLU A 68 11.75 -5.13 -4.19
N LYS A 69 11.52 -3.82 -4.36
CA LYS A 69 12.29 -2.78 -3.64
C LYS A 69 12.07 -2.81 -2.13
N ALA A 70 10.93 -3.29 -1.65
CA ALA A 70 10.61 -3.44 -0.23
C ALA A 70 11.14 -4.76 0.37
N LEU A 71 11.85 -5.58 -0.41
CA LEU A 71 12.33 -6.91 -0.03
C LEU A 71 11.19 -7.86 0.36
N ILE A 72 10.06 -7.76 -0.35
CA ILE A 72 8.95 -8.70 -0.22
C ILE A 72 9.19 -9.85 -1.20
N HIS A 73 9.22 -11.08 -0.69
CA HIS A 73 9.23 -12.27 -1.53
C HIS A 73 7.82 -12.54 -2.05
N THR A 74 7.65 -12.55 -3.38
CA THR A 74 6.40 -12.85 -4.07
C THR A 74 6.56 -14.11 -4.93
N THR A 75 5.49 -14.88 -5.09
CA THR A 75 5.40 -15.96 -6.08
C THR A 75 5.11 -15.40 -7.47
N ASP A 76 5.18 -16.24 -8.51
CA ASP A 76 4.83 -15.84 -9.88
C ASP A 76 3.35 -15.44 -10.02
N GLU A 77 2.45 -16.06 -9.25
CA GLU A 77 1.02 -15.68 -9.20
C GLU A 77 0.78 -14.30 -8.56
N GLN A 78 1.72 -13.86 -7.73
CA GLN A 78 1.67 -12.57 -7.02
C GLN A 78 2.41 -11.45 -7.77
N LYS A 79 3.03 -11.76 -8.91
CA LYS A 79 3.77 -10.81 -9.76
C LYS A 79 2.95 -10.29 -10.92
#